data_AF-A0A2K3UZ72-F1
#
_entry.id   AF-A0A2K3UZ72-F1
#
_cell.length_a   1.000
_cell.length_b   1.000
_cell.length_c   1.000
_cell.angle_alpha   90.00
_cell.angle_beta   90.00
_cell.angle_gamma   90.00
#
_symmetry.space_group_name_H-M   'P 1'
#
loop_
_entity.id
_entity.type
_entity.pdbx_description
1 polymer ?
#
loop_
_entity_poly.entity_id
_entity_poly.type
_entity_poly.pdbx_seq_one_letter_code
_entity_poly.pdbx_strand_id
1 'polypeptide(L)'
;MDMATFRHQVELADFPAGVEVSAHPEGQGWRLRAQGGSGGLELLLTDGAADMYGDAPAVSAALSQLRRQALAGLPDAHPDGTLERLVFVAD
;
A
#
# COMPACT_ATOMS: atom_id res chain seq x y z
N MET A 1 2.86 -3.65 -12.63
CA MET A 1 1.44 -3.34 -12.34
C MET A 1 0.86 -2.28 -13.30
N ASP A 2 -0.33 -2.55 -13.83
CA ASP A 2 -1.17 -1.59 -14.57
C ASP A 2 -1.99 -0.68 -13.62
N MET A 3 -2.12 0.62 -13.96
CA MET A 3 -2.80 1.60 -13.10
C MET A 3 -4.32 1.49 -13.09
N ALA A 4 -4.95 0.96 -14.15
CA ALA A 4 -6.39 0.71 -14.13
C ALA A 4 -6.72 -0.45 -13.18
N THR A 5 -5.92 -1.51 -13.23
CA THR A 5 -5.98 -2.64 -12.30
C THR A 5 -5.78 -2.18 -10.86
N PHE A 6 -4.77 -1.35 -10.59
CA PHE A 6 -4.54 -0.79 -9.26
C PHE A 6 -5.76 -0.03 -8.72
N ARG A 7 -6.30 0.92 -9.51
CA ARG A 7 -7.47 1.72 -9.08
C ARG A 7 -8.67 0.84 -8.75
N HIS A 8 -8.94 -0.14 -9.60
CA HIS A 8 -10.03 -1.09 -9.35
C HIS A 8 -9.80 -1.89 -8.04
N GLN A 9 -8.58 -2.32 -7.77
CA GLN A 9 -8.26 -3.01 -6.51
C GLN A 9 -8.40 -2.09 -5.29
N VAL A 10 -8.06 -0.79 -5.41
CA VAL A 10 -8.27 0.19 -4.33
C VAL A 10 -9.76 0.40 -4.06
N GLU A 11 -10.60 0.47 -5.10
CA GLU A 11 -12.05 0.56 -4.97
C GLU A 11 -12.63 -0.67 -4.25
N LEU A 12 -12.18 -1.87 -4.63
CA LEU A 12 -12.60 -3.12 -3.99
C LEU A 12 -12.11 -3.25 -2.55
N ALA A 13 -10.97 -2.64 -2.23
CA ALA A 13 -10.41 -2.72 -0.89
C ALA A 13 -11.27 -2.00 0.15
N ASP A 14 -12.08 -1.00 -0.23
CA ASP A 14 -13.00 -0.28 0.67
C ASP A 14 -12.27 0.32 1.88
N PHE A 15 -11.37 1.26 1.60
CA PHE A 15 -10.60 1.96 2.63
C PHE A 15 -11.49 2.88 3.48
N PRO A 16 -11.14 3.11 4.76
CA PRO A 16 -11.86 4.03 5.63
C PRO A 16 -11.96 5.44 5.01
N ALA A 17 -13.05 6.14 5.31
CA ALA A 17 -13.23 7.52 4.84
C ALA A 17 -12.07 8.42 5.30
N GLY A 18 -11.58 9.26 4.37
CA GLY A 18 -10.44 10.16 4.63
C GLY A 18 -9.07 9.50 4.47
N VAL A 19 -9.01 8.23 4.06
CA VAL A 19 -7.77 7.55 3.67
C VAL A 19 -7.63 7.55 2.15
N GLU A 20 -6.56 8.15 1.66
CA GLU A 20 -6.19 8.15 0.25
C GLU A 20 -5.06 7.15 0.01
N VAL A 21 -5.17 6.38 -1.08
CA VAL A 21 -4.17 5.36 -1.44
C VAL A 21 -3.56 5.70 -2.80
N SER A 22 -2.23 5.70 -2.86
CA SER A 22 -1.47 5.96 -4.08
C SER A 22 -0.40 4.90 -4.30
N ALA A 23 0.00 4.70 -5.56
CA ALA A 23 1.07 3.81 -5.95
C ALA A 23 2.16 4.60 -6.68
N HIS A 24 3.41 4.37 -6.31
CA HIS A 24 4.58 5.00 -6.92
C HIS A 24 5.59 3.90 -7.30
N PRO A 25 6.19 3.94 -8.50
CA PRO A 25 7.26 3.01 -8.84
C PRO A 25 8.46 3.23 -7.89
N GLU A 26 9.02 2.16 -7.33
CA GLU A 26 10.19 2.23 -6.44
C GLU A 26 11.10 1.02 -6.69
N GLY A 27 12.24 1.25 -7.35
CA GLY A 27 13.23 0.19 -7.62
C GLY A 27 12.63 -0.97 -8.42
N GLN A 28 12.80 -2.19 -7.90
CA GLN A 28 12.22 -3.44 -8.41
C GLN A 28 10.85 -3.71 -7.74
N GLY A 29 9.92 -2.77 -7.90
CA GLY A 29 8.61 -2.86 -7.28
C GLY A 29 7.81 -1.57 -7.27
N TRP A 30 6.80 -1.56 -6.41
CA TRP A 30 5.86 -0.47 -6.22
C TRP A 30 5.73 -0.12 -4.75
N ARG A 31 5.91 1.15 -4.44
CA ARG A 31 5.57 1.71 -3.14
C ARG A 31 4.10 2.10 -3.13
N LEU A 32 3.31 1.37 -2.37
CA LEU A 32 1.93 1.72 -2.05
C LEU A 32 1.93 2.61 -0.81
N ARG A 33 1.15 3.69 -0.83
CA ARG A 33 1.05 4.64 0.28
C ARG A 33 -0.40 4.84 0.64
N ALA A 34 -0.76 4.61 1.89
CA ALA A 34 -2.03 5.02 2.49
C ALA A 34 -1.80 6.25 3.37
N GLN A 35 -2.57 7.32 3.16
CA GLN A 35 -2.43 8.58 3.89
C GLN A 35 -3.79 9.05 4.41
N GLY A 36 -3.84 9.57 5.63
CA GLY A 36 -5.06 10.11 6.22
C GLY A 36 -4.74 10.97 7.44
N GLY A 37 -5.42 12.11 7.58
CA GLY A 37 -5.14 13.07 8.65
C GLY A 37 -3.69 13.59 8.61
N SER A 38 -2.98 13.52 9.75
CA SER A 38 -1.55 13.86 9.90
C SER A 38 -0.59 12.70 9.62
N GLY A 39 -1.14 11.51 9.32
CA GLY A 39 -0.39 10.27 9.30
C GLY A 39 -0.46 9.51 7.99
N GLY A 40 0.29 8.42 7.94
CA GLY A 40 0.33 7.57 6.76
C GLY A 40 1.27 6.39 6.92
N LEU A 41 1.10 5.43 6.04
CA LEU A 41 1.86 4.20 5.99
C LEU A 41 2.27 3.89 4.54
N GLU A 42 3.52 3.49 4.37
CA GLU A 42 4.06 2.99 3.12
C GLU A 42 4.23 1.48 3.18
N LEU A 43 3.95 0.83 2.06
CA LEU A 43 4.18 -0.59 1.86
C LEU A 43 4.93 -0.80 0.55
N LEU A 44 6.11 -1.39 0.61
CA LEU A 44 6.86 -1.79 -0.58
C LEU A 44 6.39 -3.16 -1.06
N LEU A 45 5.76 -3.20 -2.23
CA LEU A 45 5.41 -4.41 -2.96
C LEU A 45 6.54 -4.70 -3.96
N THR A 46 7.32 -5.75 -3.71
CA THR A 46 8.43 -6.13 -4.58
C THR A 46 7.95 -6.87 -5.82
N ASP A 47 8.70 -6.77 -6.92
CA ASP A 47 8.43 -7.55 -8.14
C ASP A 47 8.48 -9.05 -7.85
N GLY A 48 9.35 -9.51 -6.94
CA GLY A 48 9.41 -10.91 -6.52
C GLY A 48 8.11 -11.39 -5.85
N ALA A 49 7.41 -10.53 -5.12
CA ALA A 49 6.10 -10.87 -4.57
C ALA A 49 5.01 -10.92 -5.65
N ALA A 50 5.10 -10.06 -6.67
CA ALA A 50 4.21 -10.11 -7.83
C ALA A 50 4.47 -11.36 -8.70
N ASP A 51 5.72 -11.78 -8.87
CA ASP A 51 6.09 -12.97 -9.63
C ASP A 51 5.62 -14.26 -8.96
N MET A 52 5.64 -14.32 -7.62
CA MET A 52 5.27 -15.51 -6.85
C MET A 52 3.74 -15.72 -6.75
N TYR A 53 3.00 -14.63 -6.56
CA TYR A 53 1.54 -14.69 -6.33
C TYR A 53 0.70 -14.23 -7.52
N GLY A 54 1.33 -13.67 -8.57
CA GLY A 54 0.68 -12.91 -9.63
C GLY A 54 0.43 -11.45 -9.22
N ASP A 55 0.47 -10.54 -10.21
CA ASP A 55 0.29 -9.09 -9.99
C ASP A 55 -0.98 -8.77 -9.18
N ALA A 56 -2.14 -9.27 -9.59
CA ALA A 56 -3.42 -8.92 -8.96
C ALA A 56 -3.56 -9.47 -7.53
N PRO A 57 -3.25 -10.76 -7.24
CA PRO A 57 -3.26 -11.28 -5.87
C PRO A 57 -2.26 -10.58 -4.94
N ALA A 58 -1.05 -10.28 -5.43
CA ALA A 58 -0.04 -9.60 -4.63
C ALA A 58 -0.48 -8.17 -4.24
N VAL A 59 -1.06 -7.44 -5.18
CA VAL A 59 -1.64 -6.10 -4.95
C VAL A 59 -2.81 -6.17 -3.98
N SER A 60 -3.72 -7.14 -4.13
CA SER A 60 -4.87 -7.32 -3.24
C SER A 60 -4.44 -7.61 -1.79
N ALA A 61 -3.42 -8.45 -1.60
CA ALA A 61 -2.85 -8.75 -0.30
C ALA A 61 -2.20 -7.51 0.34
N ALA A 62 -1.42 -6.75 -0.45
CA ALA A 62 -0.80 -5.51 0.00
C ALA A 62 -1.82 -4.44 0.40
N LEU A 63 -2.88 -4.25 -0.40
CA LEU A 63 -3.97 -3.31 -0.09
C LEU A 63 -4.76 -3.76 1.14
N SER A 64 -5.00 -5.06 1.30
CA SER A 64 -5.66 -5.60 2.50
C SER A 64 -4.83 -5.33 3.76
N GLN A 65 -3.51 -5.40 3.68
CA GLN A 65 -2.62 -5.06 4.80
C GLN A 65 -2.66 -3.56 5.11
N LEU A 66 -2.57 -2.70 4.09
CA LEU A 66 -2.70 -1.25 4.28
C LEU A 66 -4.05 -0.87 4.90
N ARG A 67 -5.14 -1.50 4.45
CA ARG A 67 -6.47 -1.27 5.01
C ARG A 67 -6.56 -1.68 6.47
N ARG A 68 -6.02 -2.85 6.85
CA ARG A 68 -6.00 -3.29 8.26
C ARG A 68 -5.33 -2.25 9.16
N GLN A 69 -4.22 -1.68 8.71
CA GLN A 69 -3.52 -0.62 9.44
C GLN A 69 -4.33 0.68 9.46
N ALA A 70 -4.93 1.06 8.33
CA ALA A 70 -5.80 2.23 8.26
C ALA A 70 -7.00 2.14 9.23
N LEU A 71 -7.58 0.94 9.39
CA LEU A 71 -8.66 0.67 10.35
C LEU A 71 -8.18 0.71 11.81
N ALA A 72 -6.93 0.33 12.07
CA ALA A 72 -6.32 0.39 13.40
C ALA A 72 -5.88 1.82 13.79
N GLY A 73 -5.81 2.72 12.81
CA GLY A 73 -5.27 4.06 12.95
C GLY A 73 -3.90 4.15 12.27
N LEU A 74 -3.77 5.03 11.29
CA LEU A 74 -2.50 5.26 10.61
C LEU A 74 -1.51 5.92 11.59
N PRO A 75 -0.23 5.51 11.57
CA PRO A 75 0.79 6.14 12.38
C PRO A 75 1.01 7.58 11.93
N ASP A 76 1.32 8.47 12.87
CA ASP A 76 1.72 9.83 12.56
C ASP A 76 2.98 9.83 11.70
N ALA A 77 3.09 10.82 10.81
CA ALA A 77 4.33 11.03 10.07
C ALA A 77 5.50 11.30 11.05
N HIS A 78 6.67 10.79 10.71
CA HIS A 78 7.89 11.10 11.45
C HIS A 78 8.19 12.62 11.39
N PRO A 79 8.96 13.16 12.35
CA PRO A 79 9.33 14.57 12.39
C PRO A 79 10.02 15.07 11.12
N ASP A 80 10.71 14.18 10.42
CA ASP A 80 11.42 14.46 9.17
C ASP A 80 10.50 14.39 7.93
N GLY A 81 9.19 14.22 8.13
CA GLY A 81 8.17 14.13 7.08
C GLY A 81 8.08 12.77 6.38
N THR A 82 8.83 11.78 6.85
CA THR A 82 8.75 10.40 6.34
C THR A 82 7.58 9.67 6.97
N LEU A 83 7.02 8.70 6.25
CA LEU A 83 5.96 7.82 6.76
C LEU A 83 6.57 6.51 7.24
N GLU A 84 5.89 5.84 8.18
CA GLU A 84 6.27 4.50 8.58
C GLU A 84 6.20 3.57 7.36
N ARG A 85 7.20 2.69 7.21
CA ARG A 85 7.34 1.82 6.04
C ARG A 85 7.37 0.36 6.45
N LEU A 86 6.43 -0.40 5.92
CA LEU A 86 6.43 -1.86 5.97
C LEU A 86 6.98 -2.41 4.65
N VAL A 87 7.80 -3.45 4.74
CA VAL A 87 8.24 -4.20 3.55
C VAL A 87 7.41 -5.47 3.48
N PHE A 88 6.65 -5.62 2.39
CA PHE A 88 5.90 -6.85 2.15
C PHE A 88 6.79 -7.78 1.31
N VAL A 89 7.54 -8.64 2.01
CA VAL A 89 8.32 -9.70 1.38
C VAL A 89 7.40 -10.91 1.24
N ALA A 90 7.39 -11.53 0.06
CA ALA A 90 6.85 -12.88 -0.08
C ALA A 90 7.74 -13.83 0.75
N ASP A 91 7.16 -14.53 1.72
CA ASP A 91 7.81 -15.64 2.43
C ASP A 91 8.00 -16.84 1.49
#